data_AF-A0A538MF78-F1
#
_entry.id   AF-A0A538MF78-F1
#
_cell.length_a   1.000
_cell.length_b   1.000
_cell.length_c   1.000
_cell.angle_alpha   90.00
_cell.angle_beta   90.00
_cell.angle_gamma   90.00
#
_symmetry.space_group_name_H-M   'P 1'
#
loop_
_entity.id
_entity.type
_entity.pdbx_description
1 polymer ?
#
loop_
_entity_poly.entity_id
_entity_poly.type
_entity_poly.pdbx_seq_one_letter_code
_entity_poly.pdbx_strand_id
1 'polypeptide(L)'
;MLVGLIHAALFKSIVRYIDDSWRAELVDFYFILDAKLPDKLAAGEKDLDVLLVPFLGSNDYELVVPNTWSEEPRHPFASKFFEPNGNVSLNRIFEHGLHFEPSHEHAGLQLVDVVAYVTRRAILEPDNDVIHRAYAHLRDNLRTERDGQALRLVSGGGGLEHEIDDYRYRLVL
;
A
#
# COMPACT_ATOMS: atom_id res chain seq x y z
N MET A 1 -5.01 11.52 1.36
CA MET A 1 -4.67 11.56 2.80
C MET A 1 -3.99 10.24 3.16
N LEU A 2 -2.92 10.26 3.98
CA LEU A 2 -2.03 9.11 4.26
C LEU A 2 -2.75 7.81 4.61
N VAL A 3 -3.81 7.89 5.42
CA VAL A 3 -4.69 6.78 5.81
C VAL A 3 -5.24 6.02 4.61
N GLY A 4 -5.79 6.72 3.62
CA GLY A 4 -6.33 6.09 2.41
C GLY A 4 -5.25 5.43 1.55
N LEU A 5 -4.01 5.94 1.58
CA LEU A 5 -2.89 5.29 0.88
C LEU A 5 -2.53 3.96 1.52
N ILE A 6 -2.57 3.88 2.84
CA ILE A 6 -2.22 2.66 3.59
C ILE A 6 -3.32 1.60 3.45
N HIS A 7 -4.61 2.00 3.51
CA HIS A 7 -5.71 1.09 3.18
C HIS A 7 -5.61 0.55 1.75
N ALA A 8 -5.35 1.42 0.77
CA ALA A 8 -5.18 1.00 -0.62
C ALA A 8 -3.97 0.08 -0.81
N ALA A 9 -2.86 0.34 -0.12
CA ALA A 9 -1.68 -0.53 -0.14
C ALA A 9 -2.01 -1.92 0.44
N LEU A 10 -2.67 -1.97 1.59
CA LEU A 10 -3.08 -3.21 2.25
C LEU A 10 -4.06 -4.01 1.38
N PHE A 11 -5.08 -3.34 0.82
CA PHE A 11 -6.03 -3.96 -0.10
C PHE A 11 -5.32 -4.53 -1.34
N LYS A 12 -4.45 -3.74 -1.99
CA LYS A 12 -3.67 -4.21 -3.15
C LYS A 12 -2.78 -5.40 -2.82
N SER A 13 -2.14 -5.40 -1.65
CA SER A 13 -1.34 -6.54 -1.19
C SER A 13 -2.19 -7.80 -1.07
N ILE A 14 -3.36 -7.71 -0.43
CA ILE A 14 -4.28 -8.85 -0.29
C ILE A 14 -4.73 -9.34 -1.67
N VAL A 15 -5.19 -8.44 -2.57
CA VAL A 15 -5.64 -8.82 -3.92
C VAL A 15 -4.52 -9.47 -4.73
N ARG A 16 -3.29 -8.98 -4.62
CA ARG A 16 -2.15 -9.54 -5.36
C ARG A 16 -1.84 -10.97 -4.96
N TYR A 17 -2.04 -11.31 -3.69
CA TYR A 17 -1.74 -12.62 -3.12
C TYR A 17 -3.01 -13.43 -2.80
N ILE A 18 -4.13 -13.10 -3.43
CA ILE A 18 -5.44 -13.69 -3.13
C ILE A 18 -5.60 -15.12 -3.67
N ASP A 19 -4.77 -15.50 -4.64
CA ASP A 19 -4.80 -16.85 -5.23
C ASP A 19 -4.28 -17.89 -4.23
N ASP A 20 -4.88 -19.08 -4.22
CA ASP A 20 -4.65 -20.11 -3.20
C ASP A 20 -3.18 -20.60 -3.12
N SER A 21 -2.38 -20.42 -4.18
CA SER A 21 -0.93 -20.69 -4.16
C SER A 21 -0.17 -19.84 -3.13
N TRP A 22 -0.72 -18.69 -2.75
CA TRP A 22 -0.15 -17.76 -1.77
C TRP A 22 -0.82 -17.86 -0.40
N ARG A 23 -1.72 -18.84 -0.21
CA ARG A 23 -2.47 -19.05 1.05
C ARG A 23 -1.56 -19.07 2.28
N ALA A 24 -0.38 -19.66 2.16
CA ALA A 24 0.59 -19.75 3.25
C ALA A 24 1.27 -18.41 3.58
N GLU A 25 1.35 -17.49 2.62
CA GLU A 25 1.94 -16.16 2.82
C GLU A 25 0.95 -15.16 3.44
N LEU A 26 -0.35 -15.45 3.38
CA LEU A 26 -1.41 -14.61 3.95
C LEU A 26 -1.74 -14.93 5.43
N VAL A 27 -0.79 -15.55 6.13
CA VAL A 27 -0.91 -15.87 7.56
C VAL A 27 -0.50 -14.70 8.45
N ASP A 28 0.45 -13.88 8.00
CA ASP A 28 1.07 -12.80 8.77
C ASP A 28 1.31 -11.57 7.91
N PHE A 29 1.23 -10.39 8.53
CA PHE A 29 1.54 -9.12 7.88
C PHE A 29 2.61 -8.39 8.67
N TYR A 30 3.67 -7.99 7.97
CA TYR A 30 4.72 -7.14 8.51
C TYR A 30 4.75 -5.83 7.74
N PHE A 31 4.62 -4.72 8.48
CA PHE A 31 4.70 -3.38 7.91
C PHE A 31 6.09 -2.85 8.15
N ILE A 32 6.93 -2.99 7.12
CA ILE A 32 8.32 -2.55 7.15
C ILE A 32 8.41 -1.20 6.44
N LEU A 33 8.97 -0.22 7.13
CA LEU A 33 9.26 1.12 6.64
C LEU A 33 10.77 1.34 6.62
N ASP A 34 11.24 2.18 5.70
CA ASP A 34 12.65 2.58 5.64
C ASP A 34 13.01 3.49 6.83
N ALA A 35 13.93 3.01 7.67
CA ALA A 35 14.45 3.72 8.82
C ALA A 35 15.38 4.87 8.42
N LYS A 36 15.16 6.06 9.01
CA LYS A 36 15.98 7.25 8.75
C LYS A 36 17.24 7.35 9.59
N LEU A 37 17.28 6.68 10.74
CA LEU A 37 18.41 6.70 11.66
C LEU A 37 18.81 5.27 12.04
N PRO A 38 20.11 5.00 12.24
CA PRO A 38 20.54 3.72 12.77
C PRO A 38 20.09 3.56 14.22
N ASP A 39 19.58 2.37 14.54
CA ASP A 39 19.24 1.90 15.88
C ASP A 39 18.21 2.73 16.67
N LYS A 40 17.55 3.72 16.06
CA LYS A 40 16.53 4.54 16.73
C LYS A 40 15.54 5.17 15.75
N LEU A 41 14.34 5.45 16.26
CA LEU A 41 13.33 6.18 15.50
C LEU A 41 13.62 7.69 15.46
N ALA A 42 13.51 8.27 14.27
CA ALA A 42 13.39 9.71 14.04
C ALA A 42 12.05 10.24 14.59
N ALA A 43 11.92 11.56 14.72
CA ALA A 43 10.71 12.18 15.29
C ALA A 43 9.43 11.78 14.54
N GLY A 44 9.41 11.88 13.22
CA GLY A 44 8.25 11.50 12.41
C GLY A 44 7.95 10.00 12.41
N GLU A 45 8.95 9.15 12.64
CA GLU A 45 8.76 7.69 12.76
C GLU A 45 8.08 7.35 14.09
N LYS A 46 8.44 8.03 15.18
CA LYS A 46 7.74 7.92 16.46
C LYS A 46 6.28 8.34 16.35
N ASP A 47 6.02 9.44 15.64
CA ASP A 47 4.65 9.90 15.42
C ASP A 47 3.85 8.87 14.61
N LEU A 48 4.44 8.29 13.57
CA LEU A 48 3.80 7.23 12.78
C LEU A 48 3.52 5.97 13.62
N ASP A 49 4.49 5.52 14.40
CA ASP A 49 4.37 4.34 15.25
C ASP A 49 3.21 4.45 16.25
N VAL A 50 3.02 5.64 16.82
CA VAL A 50 1.95 5.90 17.81
C VAL A 50 0.59 6.14 17.15
N LEU A 51 0.56 6.90 16.05
CA LEU A 51 -0.68 7.47 15.53
C LEU A 51 -1.31 6.66 14.41
N LEU A 52 -0.54 5.84 13.70
CA LEU A 52 -1.02 5.24 12.46
C LEU A 52 -2.19 4.28 12.70
N VAL A 53 -2.04 3.31 13.61
CA VAL A 53 -3.09 2.31 13.87
C VAL A 53 -4.38 2.96 14.39
N PRO A 54 -4.33 3.90 15.37
CA PRO A 54 -5.51 4.67 15.75
C PRO A 54 -6.19 5.40 14.58
N PHE A 55 -5.43 6.02 13.68
CA PHE A 55 -5.99 6.70 12.51
C PHE A 55 -6.58 5.74 11.48
N LEU A 56 -6.03 4.54 11.34
CA LEU A 56 -6.60 3.48 10.50
C LEU A 56 -7.90 2.93 11.10
N GLY A 57 -8.01 2.82 12.42
CA GLY A 57 -9.21 2.35 13.09
C GLY A 57 -10.35 3.38 13.20
N SER A 58 -10.06 4.68 13.03
CA SER A 58 -11.03 5.76 13.19
C SER A 58 -11.69 6.23 11.88
N ASN A 59 -11.58 5.46 10.80
CA ASN A 59 -12.08 5.82 9.49
C ASN A 59 -13.07 4.77 8.94
N ASP A 60 -13.79 5.15 7.89
CA ASP A 60 -14.85 4.31 7.29
C ASP A 60 -14.32 3.37 6.19
N TYR A 61 -13.00 3.16 6.08
CA TYR A 61 -12.45 2.26 5.06
C TYR A 61 -12.52 0.79 5.50
N GLU A 62 -13.25 -0.01 4.75
CA GLU A 62 -13.32 -1.46 4.95
C GLU A 62 -12.35 -2.20 4.03
N LEU A 63 -11.68 -3.22 4.58
CA LEU A 63 -10.90 -4.17 3.80
C LEU A 63 -11.83 -5.25 3.27
N VAL A 64 -12.10 -5.20 1.97
CA VAL A 64 -12.91 -6.22 1.29
C VAL A 64 -12.02 -7.41 0.95
N VAL A 65 -12.41 -8.60 1.37
CA VAL A 65 -11.75 -9.87 1.05
C VAL A 65 -12.77 -10.87 0.52
N PRO A 66 -12.36 -11.97 -0.14
CA PRO A 66 -13.31 -12.94 -0.67
C PRO A 66 -14.20 -13.53 0.42
N ASN A 67 -15.52 -13.49 0.22
CA ASN A 67 -16.48 -14.05 1.18
C ASN A 67 -16.23 -15.56 1.42
N THR A 68 -15.75 -16.27 0.39
CA THR A 68 -15.42 -17.70 0.45
C THR A 68 -14.32 -18.02 1.46
N TRP A 69 -13.50 -17.06 1.87
CA TRP A 69 -12.46 -17.28 2.89
C TRP A 69 -13.02 -17.60 4.29
N SER A 70 -14.27 -17.22 4.53
CA SER A 70 -14.99 -17.50 5.77
C SER A 70 -15.67 -18.88 5.82
N GLU A 71 -15.77 -19.54 4.66
CA GLU A 71 -16.40 -20.86 4.49
C GLU A 71 -15.44 -21.99 4.88
N GLU A 72 -15.97 -23.17 5.20
CA GLU A 72 -15.14 -24.33 5.57
C GLU A 72 -14.56 -25.04 4.33
N PRO A 73 -13.24 -25.36 4.30
CA PRO A 73 -12.24 -25.07 5.33
C PRO A 73 -11.78 -23.61 5.32
N ARG A 74 -11.82 -22.94 6.48
CA ARG A 74 -11.49 -21.51 6.58
C ARG A 74 -10.10 -21.15 6.05
N HIS A 75 -10.01 -20.02 5.38
CA HIS A 75 -8.73 -19.47 4.93
C HIS A 75 -7.91 -18.99 6.15
N PRO A 76 -6.58 -19.19 6.20
CA PRO A 76 -5.74 -18.75 7.32
C PRO A 76 -5.88 -17.27 7.66
N PHE A 77 -5.95 -16.42 6.62
CA PHE A 77 -6.24 -14.99 6.79
C PHE A 77 -7.55 -14.76 7.58
N ALA A 78 -8.63 -15.42 7.19
CA ALA A 78 -9.92 -15.26 7.87
C ALA A 78 -9.87 -15.79 9.30
N SER A 79 -9.26 -16.96 9.50
CA SER A 79 -9.07 -17.56 10.82
C SER A 79 -8.32 -16.64 11.79
N LYS A 80 -7.32 -15.90 11.30
CA LYS A 80 -6.50 -15.03 12.15
C LYS A 80 -7.11 -13.63 12.31
N PHE A 81 -7.47 -13.00 11.21
CA PHE A 81 -7.76 -11.57 11.18
C PHE A 81 -9.25 -11.24 11.28
N PHE A 82 -10.18 -12.19 11.17
CA PHE A 82 -11.60 -11.86 11.31
C PHE A 82 -12.00 -11.76 12.78
N GLU A 83 -12.82 -10.76 13.08
CA GLU A 83 -13.59 -10.67 14.31
C GLU A 83 -14.82 -11.60 14.26
N PRO A 84 -15.43 -11.91 15.42
CA PRO A 84 -16.62 -12.77 15.47
C PRO A 84 -17.81 -12.27 14.64
N ASN A 85 -17.88 -10.96 14.35
CA ASN A 85 -18.90 -10.35 13.51
C ASN A 85 -18.62 -10.49 12.00
N GLY A 86 -17.50 -11.10 11.60
CA GLY A 86 -17.11 -11.30 10.20
C GLY A 86 -16.25 -10.17 9.61
N ASN A 87 -16.01 -9.08 10.35
CA ASN A 87 -15.19 -7.97 9.86
C ASN A 87 -13.69 -8.25 10.06
N VAL A 88 -12.85 -7.66 9.21
CA VAL A 88 -11.40 -7.73 9.35
C VAL A 88 -10.93 -6.83 10.51
N SER A 89 -10.12 -7.39 11.41
CA SER A 89 -9.52 -6.70 12.55
C SER A 89 -8.21 -6.03 12.17
N LEU A 90 -8.22 -4.70 12.07
CA LEU A 90 -6.99 -3.94 11.85
C LEU A 90 -5.98 -4.13 13.00
N ASN A 91 -6.46 -4.20 14.24
CA ASN A 91 -5.57 -4.43 15.39
C ASN A 91 -4.79 -5.75 15.29
N ARG A 92 -5.40 -6.80 14.74
CA ARG A 92 -4.71 -8.07 14.50
C ARG A 92 -3.78 -8.02 13.30
N ILE A 93 -4.14 -7.30 12.23
CA ILE A 93 -3.24 -7.09 11.08
C ILE A 93 -1.96 -6.36 11.50
N PHE A 94 -2.07 -5.39 12.41
CA PHE A 94 -0.96 -4.60 12.93
C PHE A 94 -0.43 -5.13 14.28
N GLU A 95 -0.67 -6.41 14.62
CA GLU A 95 -0.25 -6.95 15.92
C GLU A 95 1.28 -6.95 16.11
N HIS A 96 2.02 -6.98 15.00
CA HIS A 96 3.49 -6.87 14.99
C HIS A 96 4.00 -5.43 15.02
N GLY A 97 3.11 -4.43 14.98
CA GLY A 97 3.47 -3.01 14.94
C GLY A 97 4.13 -2.59 13.63
N LEU A 98 4.75 -1.41 13.65
CA LEU A 98 5.55 -0.89 12.54
C LEU A 98 7.02 -1.22 12.75
N HIS A 99 7.65 -1.76 11.71
CA HIS A 99 9.06 -2.13 11.72
C HIS A 99 9.81 -1.09 10.92
N PHE A 100 10.89 -0.55 11.47
CA PHE A 100 11.72 0.45 10.80
C PHE A 100 13.08 -0.18 10.54
N GLU A 101 13.33 -0.50 9.28
CA GLU A 101 14.51 -1.26 8.86
C GLU A 101 15.37 -0.45 7.86
N PRO A 102 16.71 -0.60 7.85
CA PRO A 102 17.55 0.12 6.91
C PRO A 102 17.34 -0.38 5.48
N SER A 103 16.89 0.47 4.56
CA SER A 103 16.66 0.08 3.15
C SER A 103 17.83 -0.66 2.49
N HIS A 104 19.07 -0.27 2.78
CA HIS A 104 20.25 -0.91 2.18
C HIS A 104 20.46 -2.39 2.57
N GLU A 105 19.79 -2.88 3.61
CA GLU A 105 19.84 -4.28 4.04
C GLU A 105 18.65 -5.11 3.50
N HIS A 106 17.59 -4.45 3.03
CA HIS A 106 16.33 -5.10 2.64
C HIS A 106 15.99 -4.86 1.17
N ALA A 107 16.18 -5.87 0.33
CA ALA A 107 15.93 -5.77 -1.12
C ALA A 107 14.49 -5.30 -1.46
N GLY A 108 13.50 -5.67 -0.65
CA GLY A 108 12.12 -5.19 -0.80
C GLY A 108 12.01 -3.67 -0.64
N LEU A 109 12.66 -3.10 0.37
CA LEU A 109 12.69 -1.64 0.59
C LEU A 109 13.45 -0.92 -0.52
N GLN A 110 14.57 -1.47 -0.99
CA GLN A 110 15.29 -0.90 -2.14
C GLN A 110 14.41 -0.85 -3.39
N LEU A 111 13.62 -1.90 -3.63
CA LEU A 111 12.69 -1.92 -4.76
C LEU A 111 11.60 -0.86 -4.60
N VAL A 112 11.05 -0.69 -3.40
CA VAL A 112 10.07 0.36 -3.09
C VAL A 112 10.68 1.75 -3.36
N ASP A 113 11.93 1.99 -2.96
CA ASP A 113 12.62 3.26 -3.21
C ASP A 113 12.82 3.52 -4.70
N VAL A 114 13.20 2.50 -5.49
CA VAL A 114 13.31 2.62 -6.94
C VAL A 114 11.97 2.98 -7.56
N VAL A 115 10.89 2.30 -7.15
CA VAL A 115 9.53 2.57 -7.65
C VAL A 115 9.09 3.99 -7.30
N ALA A 116 9.31 4.42 -6.04
CA ALA A 116 8.98 5.75 -5.57
C ALA A 116 9.78 6.83 -6.33
N TYR A 117 11.08 6.60 -6.52
CA TYR A 117 11.97 7.49 -7.25
C TYR A 117 11.51 7.67 -8.70
N VAL A 118 11.31 6.56 -9.43
CA VAL A 118 10.89 6.59 -10.83
C VAL A 118 9.53 7.26 -10.99
N THR A 119 8.57 6.92 -10.13
CA THR A 119 7.22 7.54 -10.13
C THR A 119 7.31 9.04 -9.89
N ARG A 120 8.07 9.47 -8.87
CA ARG A 120 8.25 10.90 -8.57
C ARG A 120 8.91 11.64 -9.72
N ARG A 121 9.97 11.08 -10.32
CA ARG A 121 10.67 11.69 -11.45
C ARG A 121 9.75 11.82 -12.66
N ALA A 122 8.93 10.81 -12.96
CA ALA A 122 7.98 10.88 -14.07
C ALA A 122 6.91 11.97 -13.90
N ILE A 123 6.55 12.29 -12.65
CA ILE A 123 5.62 13.39 -12.36
C ILE A 123 6.32 14.76 -12.53
N LEU A 124 7.56 14.87 -12.06
CA LEU A 124 8.27 16.15 -12.01
C LEU A 124 9.02 16.50 -13.29
N GLU A 125 9.31 15.52 -14.14
CA GLU A 125 10.07 15.67 -15.38
C GLU A 125 9.28 15.13 -16.57
N PRO A 126 8.18 15.83 -16.96
CA PRO A 126 7.26 15.34 -17.99
C PRO A 126 7.90 15.14 -19.37
N ASP A 127 9.04 15.78 -19.63
CA ASP A 127 9.76 15.72 -20.91
C ASP A 127 10.89 14.66 -20.91
N ASN A 128 11.06 13.89 -19.82
CA ASN A 128 12.12 12.89 -19.71
C ASN A 128 11.65 11.51 -20.18
N ASP A 129 11.78 11.24 -21.48
CA ASP A 129 11.34 10.00 -22.13
C ASP A 129 11.88 8.72 -21.46
N VAL A 130 13.11 8.75 -20.94
CA VAL A 130 13.73 7.58 -20.30
C VAL A 130 12.98 7.23 -19.02
N ILE A 131 12.70 8.24 -18.19
CA ILE A 131 11.94 8.06 -16.95
C ILE A 131 10.50 7.66 -17.24
N HIS A 132 9.86 8.22 -18.27
CA HIS A 132 8.51 7.83 -18.66
C HIS A 132 8.42 6.38 -19.14
N ARG A 133 9.41 5.89 -19.90
CA ARG A 133 9.50 4.47 -20.27
C ARG A 133 9.68 3.56 -19.06
N ALA A 134 10.57 3.92 -18.13
CA ALA A 134 10.76 3.17 -16.89
C ALA A 134 9.46 3.14 -16.05
N TYR A 135 8.81 4.29 -15.91
CA TYR A 135 7.53 4.39 -15.21
C TYR A 135 6.43 3.56 -15.87
N ALA A 136 6.35 3.53 -17.21
CA ALA A 136 5.37 2.71 -17.92
C ALA A 136 5.52 1.20 -17.58
N HIS A 137 6.76 0.69 -17.57
CA HIS A 137 7.02 -0.71 -17.20
C HIS A 137 6.69 -1.02 -15.74
N LEU A 138 6.95 -0.09 -14.82
CA LEU A 138 6.57 -0.26 -13.42
C LEU A 138 5.05 -0.19 -13.25
N ARG A 139 4.41 0.78 -13.91
CA ARG A 139 2.98 1.04 -13.81
C ARG A 139 2.16 -0.21 -14.11
N ASP A 140 2.49 -0.96 -15.16
CA ASP A 140 1.73 -2.18 -15.51
C ASP A 140 1.78 -3.24 -14.41
N ASN A 141 2.91 -3.38 -13.71
CA ASN A 141 3.04 -4.30 -12.58
C ASN A 141 2.34 -3.79 -11.31
N LEU A 142 2.14 -2.48 -11.18
CA LEU A 142 1.42 -1.85 -10.07
C LEU A 142 -0.09 -1.75 -10.33
N ARG A 143 -0.51 -1.94 -11.58
CA ARG A 143 -1.92 -2.13 -11.94
C ARG A 143 -2.30 -3.54 -11.50
N THR A 144 -3.11 -3.63 -10.47
CA THR A 144 -3.87 -4.84 -10.22
C THR A 144 -4.98 -4.87 -11.27
N GLU A 145 -4.85 -5.74 -12.27
CA GLU A 145 -5.87 -5.96 -13.32
C GLU A 145 -7.25 -6.25 -12.72
N ARG A 146 -7.28 -6.79 -11.50
CA ARG A 146 -8.50 -7.08 -10.74
C ARG A 146 -9.22 -5.84 -10.17
N ASP A 147 -8.56 -4.68 -10.01
CA ASP A 147 -9.15 -3.61 -9.19
C ASP A 147 -9.38 -2.27 -9.90
N GLY A 148 -8.74 -1.99 -11.04
CA GLY A 148 -8.88 -0.69 -11.71
C GLY A 148 -8.53 0.55 -10.86
N GLN A 149 -8.08 0.37 -9.61
CA GLN A 149 -7.81 1.45 -8.67
C GLN A 149 -6.42 2.03 -8.92
N ALA A 150 -6.41 3.23 -9.50
CA ALA A 150 -5.26 4.13 -9.51
C ALA A 150 -5.36 5.09 -8.32
N LEU A 151 -4.31 5.16 -7.50
CA LEU A 151 -4.21 6.17 -6.45
C LEU A 151 -3.94 7.54 -7.10
N ARG A 152 -4.86 8.49 -6.92
CA ARG A 152 -4.69 9.88 -7.37
C ARG A 152 -3.75 10.59 -6.39
N LEU A 153 -2.51 10.82 -6.79
CA LEU A 153 -1.58 11.67 -6.06
C LEU A 153 -1.88 13.14 -6.40
N VAL A 154 -2.31 13.92 -5.41
CA VAL A 154 -2.52 15.37 -5.55
C VAL A 154 -1.25 16.08 -5.08
N SER A 155 -0.67 16.96 -5.90
CA SER A 155 0.52 17.72 -5.52
C SER A 155 0.17 18.76 -4.45
N GLY A 156 0.86 18.72 -3.30
CA GLY A 156 0.70 19.69 -2.21
C GLY A 156 1.40 21.04 -2.42
N GLY A 157 1.75 21.40 -3.66
CA GLY A 157 2.30 22.71 -4.00
C GLY A 157 1.15 23.69 -4.23
N GLY A 158 0.99 24.67 -3.34
CA GLY A 158 -0.11 25.63 -3.38
C GLY A 158 -0.19 26.42 -4.68
N GLY A 159 -1.43 26.69 -5.10
CA GLY A 159 -1.76 27.66 -6.15
C GLY A 159 -2.49 27.05 -7.33
N LEU A 160 -3.82 27.25 -7.32
CA LEU A 160 -4.79 26.94 -8.37
C LEU A 160 -5.04 25.45 -8.64
N GLU A 161 -6.24 25.02 -8.24
CA GLU A 161 -6.97 23.90 -8.82
C GLU A 161 -7.04 24.11 -10.35
N HIS A 162 -6.05 23.62 -11.07
CA HIS A 162 -6.07 23.60 -12.52
C HIS A 162 -5.95 22.15 -12.98
N GLU A 163 -7.10 21.67 -13.47
CA GLU A 163 -7.25 20.60 -14.43
C GLU A 163 -6.22 19.49 -14.30
N ILE A 164 -6.45 18.63 -13.30
CA ILE A 164 -5.91 17.28 -13.36
C ILE A 164 -6.48 16.68 -14.64
N ASP A 165 -5.59 16.39 -15.59
CA ASP A 165 -5.87 15.87 -16.92
C ASP A 165 -6.57 14.49 -16.83
N ASP A 166 -7.89 14.53 -16.58
CA ASP A 166 -8.78 13.37 -16.49
C ASP A 166 -8.81 12.56 -17.80
N TYR A 167 -8.26 13.11 -18.90
CA TYR A 167 -8.15 12.43 -20.18
C TYR A 167 -6.96 11.45 -20.27
N ARG A 168 -5.90 11.59 -19.46
CA ARG A 168 -4.74 10.66 -19.51
C ARG A 168 -4.93 9.35 -18.71
N TYR A 169 -5.99 9.28 -17.92
CA TYR A 169 -6.28 8.12 -17.05
C TYR A 169 -7.54 7.34 -17.45
N ARG A 170 -8.12 7.61 -18.63
CA ARG A 170 -9.18 6.74 -19.18
C ARG A 170 -8.61 5.36 -19.48
N LEU A 171 -8.91 4.43 -18.58
CA LEU A 171 -8.91 3.00 -18.81
C LEU A 171 -9.64 2.71 -20.14
N VAL A 172 -8.91 2.14 -21.08
CA VAL A 172 -9.50 1.26 -22.08
C VAL A 172 -10.00 0.04 -21.29
N LEU A 173 -11.32 -0.11 -21.25
CA LEU A 173 -12.02 -1.33 -20.84
C LEU A 173 -11.66 -2.48 -21.78
#